data_AF-A0A3P9P858-F1
#
_entry.id   AF-A0A3P9P858-F1
#
_cell.length_a   1.000
_cell.length_b   1.000
_cell.length_c   1.000
_cell.angle_alpha   90.00
_cell.angle_beta   90.00
_cell.angle_gamma   90.00
#
_symmetry.space_group_name_H-M   'P 1'
#
loop_
_entity.id
_entity.type
_entity.pdbx_description
1 polymer ?
#
loop_
_entity_poly.entity_id
_entity_poly.type
_entity_poly.pdbx_seq_one_letter_code
_entity_poly.pdbx_strand_id
1 'polypeptide(L)'
;MAGHRWEDWFEREEFIGQISDIRVQNLQVEREVVQKRTFTRWMNLHLEKCDPPLQIQDLFQDIQDGYVLMALLEDLPIGFSDSTTSPRCCPSWRRET
;
A
#
# COMPACT_ATOMS: atom_id res chain seq x y z
N MET A 1 44.99 24.55 -24.20
CA MET A 1 44.34 23.40 -24.84
C MET A 1 43.70 22.41 -23.85
N ALA A 2 43.30 22.84 -22.63
CA ALA A 2 42.68 21.95 -21.64
C ALA A 2 41.16 22.15 -21.47
N GLY A 3 40.58 23.26 -21.95
CA GLY A 3 39.18 23.60 -21.71
C GLY A 3 38.18 22.57 -22.26
N HIS A 4 38.40 22.05 -23.46
CA HIS A 4 37.48 21.11 -24.10
C HIS A 4 37.32 19.79 -23.34
N ARG A 5 38.40 19.27 -22.73
CA ARG A 5 38.35 17.97 -22.03
C ARG A 5 37.53 18.03 -20.73
N TRP A 6 37.48 19.19 -20.09
CA TRP A 6 36.74 19.37 -18.82
C TRP A 6 35.24 19.48 -19.06
N GLU A 7 34.84 20.19 -20.12
CA GLU A 7 33.44 20.27 -20.57
C GLU A 7 32.93 18.86 -20.93
N ASP A 8 33.68 18.08 -21.73
CA ASP A 8 33.33 16.69 -22.09
C ASP A 8 33.14 15.77 -20.86
N TRP A 9 34.01 15.94 -19.85
CA TRP A 9 33.90 15.19 -18.60
C TRP A 9 32.68 15.61 -17.79
N PHE A 10 32.39 16.91 -17.74
CA PHE A 10 31.26 17.45 -17.01
C PHE A 10 29.92 17.03 -17.64
N GLU A 11 29.80 17.12 -18.97
CA GLU A 11 28.63 16.64 -19.72
C GLU A 11 28.37 15.15 -19.48
N ARG A 12 29.44 14.35 -19.40
CA ARG A 12 29.34 12.92 -19.10
C ARG A 12 28.83 12.67 -17.68
N GLU A 13 29.35 13.37 -16.67
CA GLU A 13 28.89 13.23 -15.29
C GLU A 13 27.45 13.71 -15.12
N GLU A 14 27.06 14.79 -15.79
CA GLU A 14 25.67 15.25 -15.82
C GLU A 14 24.75 14.19 -16.44
N PHE A 15 25.15 13.61 -17.57
CA PHE A 15 24.39 12.52 -18.22
C PHE A 15 24.27 11.29 -17.32
N ILE A 16 25.34 10.92 -16.61
CA ILE A 16 25.32 9.82 -15.63
C ILE A 16 24.37 10.15 -14.47
N GLY A 17 24.39 11.38 -13.97
CA GLY A 17 23.48 11.89 -12.94
C GLY A 17 22.02 11.78 -13.38
N GLN A 18 21.68 12.26 -14.57
CA GLN A 18 20.33 12.18 -15.12
C GLN A 18 19.84 10.73 -15.25
N ILE A 19 20.69 9.81 -15.72
CA ILE A 19 20.35 8.38 -15.80
C ILE A 19 20.09 7.80 -14.40
N SER A 20 20.93 8.15 -13.42
CA SER A 20 20.76 7.72 -12.04
C SER A 20 19.44 8.22 -11.46
N ASP A 21 19.10 9.49 -11.67
CA ASP A 21 17.85 10.09 -11.18
C ASP A 21 16.62 9.42 -11.78
N ILE A 22 16.62 9.20 -13.09
CA ILE A 22 15.55 8.45 -13.78
C ILE A 22 15.42 7.05 -13.18
N ARG A 23 16.54 6.36 -12.91
CA ARG A 23 16.52 5.02 -12.31
C ARG A 23 15.92 5.05 -10.90
N VAL A 24 16.31 6.01 -10.07
CA VAL A 24 15.77 6.16 -8.71
C VAL A 24 14.27 6.43 -8.75
N GLN A 25 13.81 7.33 -9.62
CA GLN A 25 12.38 7.62 -9.80
C GLN A 25 11.60 6.38 -10.23
N ASN A 26 12.09 5.62 -11.22
CA ASN A 26 11.43 4.40 -11.65
C ASN A 26 11.32 3.36 -10.52
N LEU A 27 12.39 3.20 -9.73
CA LEU A 27 12.36 2.29 -8.58
C LEU A 27 11.39 2.75 -7.49
N GLN A 28 11.20 4.06 -7.30
CA GLN A 28 10.20 4.59 -6.37
C GLN A 28 8.78 4.25 -6.85
N VAL A 29 8.47 4.50 -8.13
CA VAL A 29 7.17 4.17 -8.71
C VAL A 29 6.88 2.66 -8.62
N GLU A 30 7.86 1.81 -8.94
CA GLU A 30 7.71 0.36 -8.80
C GLU A 30 7.42 -0.06 -7.35
N ARG A 31 8.13 0.52 -6.38
CA ARG A 31 7.90 0.26 -4.95
C ARG A 31 6.51 0.67 -4.53
N GLU A 32 6.05 1.85 -4.91
CA GLU A 32 4.69 2.34 -4.59
C GLU A 32 3.62 1.42 -5.17
N VAL A 33 3.77 0.98 -6.42
CA VAL A 33 2.83 0.05 -7.06
C VAL A 33 2.83 -1.30 -6.35
N VAL A 34 4.00 -1.85 -6.03
CA VAL A 34 4.11 -3.14 -5.32
C VAL A 34 3.52 -3.03 -3.92
N GLN A 35 3.80 -1.96 -3.19
CA GLN A 35 3.23 -1.70 -1.86
C GLN A 35 1.72 -1.58 -1.93
N LYS A 36 1.17 -0.76 -2.83
CA LYS A 36 -0.29 -0.61 -3.02
C LYS A 36 -0.94 -1.96 -3.32
N ARG A 37 -0.38 -2.73 -4.25
CA ARG A 37 -0.92 -4.06 -4.62
C ARG A 37 -0.85 -5.05 -3.47
N THR A 38 0.26 -5.09 -2.75
CA THR A 38 0.48 -6.02 -1.64
C THR A 38 -0.49 -5.71 -0.50
N PHE A 39 -0.60 -4.43 -0.14
CA PHE A 39 -1.50 -4.00 0.92
C PHE A 39 -2.97 -4.21 0.55
N THR A 40 -3.37 -3.89 -0.69
CA THR A 40 -4.74 -4.15 -1.20
C THR A 40 -5.10 -5.63 -1.12
N ARG A 41 -4.19 -6.54 -1.56
CA ARG A 41 -4.42 -7.98 -1.46
C ARG A 41 -4.50 -8.46 -0.02
N TRP A 42 -3.63 -7.95 0.84
CA TRP A 42 -3.61 -8.30 2.25
C TRP A 42 -4.93 -7.93 2.94
N MET A 43 -5.46 -6.74 2.68
CA MET A 43 -6.77 -6.37 3.24
C MET A 43 -7.91 -7.22 2.66
N ASN A 44 -7.92 -7.45 1.35
CA ASN A 44 -8.96 -8.29 0.73
C ASN A 44 -8.98 -9.70 1.30
N LEU A 45 -7.83 -10.28 1.64
CA LEU A 45 -7.73 -11.59 2.30
C LEU A 45 -8.37 -11.62 3.71
N HIS A 46 -8.38 -10.49 4.41
CA HIS A 46 -9.05 -10.37 5.70
C HIS A 46 -10.53 -10.06 5.57
N LEU A 47 -10.86 -9.14 4.66
CA LEU A 47 -12.23 -8.68 4.42
C LEU A 47 -13.13 -9.74 3.76
N GLU A 48 -12.56 -10.70 3.03
CA GLU A 48 -13.32 -11.84 2.48
C GLU A 48 -13.87 -12.76 3.60
N LYS A 49 -13.28 -12.73 4.81
CA LYS A 49 -13.76 -13.48 5.97
C LYS A 49 -14.93 -12.81 6.68
N CYS A 50 -15.20 -11.54 6.40
CA CYS A 50 -16.32 -10.79 6.96
C CYS A 50 -17.65 -11.23 6.33
N ASP A 51 -18.75 -11.07 7.07
CA ASP A 51 -20.10 -11.29 6.56
C ASP A 51 -20.91 -9.97 6.65
N PRO A 52 -21.36 -9.37 5.53
CA PRO A 52 -21.12 -9.75 4.15
C PRO A 52 -19.65 -9.52 3.73
N PRO A 53 -19.16 -10.24 2.71
CA PRO A 53 -17.78 -10.10 2.23
C PRO A 53 -17.55 -8.69 1.70
N LEU A 54 -16.44 -8.08 2.11
CA LEU A 54 -15.99 -6.78 1.65
C LEU A 54 -14.81 -6.94 0.69
N GLN A 55 -14.75 -6.09 -0.33
CA GLN A 55 -13.65 -6.07 -1.29
C GLN A 55 -13.27 -4.64 -1.61
N ILE A 56 -11.98 -4.34 -1.49
CA ILE A 56 -11.36 -3.08 -1.87
C ILE A 56 -11.03 -3.13 -3.36
N GLN A 57 -11.55 -2.15 -4.10
CA GLN A 57 -11.26 -1.90 -5.51
C GLN A 57 -10.30 -0.73 -5.68
N ASP A 58 -10.51 0.37 -4.94
CA ASP A 58 -9.56 1.46 -4.84
C ASP A 58 -9.21 1.78 -3.39
N LEU A 59 -8.00 1.37 -3.01
CA LEU A 59 -7.43 1.57 -1.68
C LEU A 59 -7.71 2.97 -1.10
N PHE A 60 -7.47 4.03 -1.87
CA PHE A 60 -7.54 5.39 -1.32
C PHE A 60 -8.97 5.92 -1.20
N GLN A 61 -9.93 5.31 -1.87
CA GLN A 61 -11.34 5.67 -1.80
C GLN A 61 -12.04 4.83 -0.73
N ASP A 62 -11.81 3.51 -0.75
CA ASP A 62 -12.52 2.54 0.08
C ASP A 62 -12.11 2.59 1.57
N ILE A 63 -10.99 3.24 1.90
CA ILE A 63 -10.58 3.45 3.31
C ILE A 63 -11.01 4.80 3.89
N GLN A 64 -11.58 5.71 3.07
CA GLN A 64 -11.88 7.09 3.51
C GLN A 64 -12.97 7.16 4.57
N ASP A 65 -13.97 6.30 4.45
CA ASP A 65 -15.10 6.21 5.37
C ASP A 65 -14.71 5.56 6.71
N GLY A 66 -13.54 4.91 6.77
CA GLY A 66 -13.01 4.21 7.93
C GLY A 66 -13.65 2.85 8.21
N TYR A 67 -14.69 2.42 7.49
CA TYR A 67 -15.38 1.14 7.75
C TYR A 67 -14.45 -0.06 7.52
N VAL A 68 -13.65 0.01 6.46
CA VAL A 68 -12.62 -1.00 6.15
C VAL A 68 -11.57 -1.08 7.25
N LEU A 69 -11.14 0.06 7.78
CA LEU A 69 -10.14 0.10 8.86
C LEU A 69 -10.69 -0.51 10.15
N MET A 70 -11.94 -0.23 10.49
CA MET A 70 -12.61 -0.81 11.66
C MET A 70 -12.71 -2.34 11.54
N ALA A 71 -13.11 -2.86 10.38
CA ALA A 71 -13.16 -4.31 10.14
C ALA A 71 -11.77 -4.98 10.26
N LEU A 72 -10.72 -4.33 9.76
CA LEU A 72 -9.34 -4.82 9.88
C LEU A 72 -8.85 -4.82 11.34
N LEU A 73 -9.20 -3.80 12.13
CA LEU A 73 -8.82 -3.72 13.54
C LEU A 73 -9.51 -4.79 14.40
N GLU A 74 -10.73 -5.21 14.03
CA GLU A 74 -11.43 -6.33 14.69
C GLU A 74 -10.79 -7.70 14.35
N ASP A 75 -10.26 -7.90 13.13
CA ASP A 75 -9.61 -9.16 12.72
C ASP A 75 -8.12 -9.23 13.16
N LEU A 76 -7.43 -8.09 13.27
CA LEU A 76 -6.06 -8.02 13.77
C LEU A 76 -6.04 -8.34 15.27
N PRO A 77 -5.32 -9.39 15.71
CA PRO A 77 -5.23 -9.76 17.12
C PRO A 77 -4.33 -8.78 17.87
N ILE A 78 -4.81 -7.56 18.09
CA ILE A 78 -4.21 -6.55 18.94
C ILE A 78 -4.76 -6.80 20.35
N GLY A 79 -4.26 -7.85 21.00
CA GLY A 79 -4.25 -7.96 22.47
C GLY A 79 -5.56 -8.02 23.25
N PHE A 80 -6.70 -8.38 22.65
CA PHE A 80 -7.92 -8.72 23.42
C PHE A 80 -8.43 -10.10 22.99
N SER A 81 -7.91 -11.13 23.65
CA SER A 81 -8.44 -12.49 23.54
C SER A 81 -9.71 -12.59 24.40
N ASP A 82 -10.87 -12.26 23.82
CA ASP A 82 -12.11 -12.87 24.30
C ASP A 82 -12.41 -14.10 23.43
N SER A 83 -12.32 -15.26 24.06
CA SER A 83 -12.35 -16.60 23.46
C SER A 83 -13.72 -17.05 22.97
N THR A 84 -14.61 -16.13 22.58
CA THR A 84 -15.99 -16.47 22.18
C THR A 84 -16.47 -15.70 20.95
N THR A 85 -15.81 -15.85 19.80
CA THR A 85 -16.48 -15.61 18.51
C THR A 85 -15.96 -16.54 17.42
N SER A 86 -16.83 -17.41 16.94
CA SER A 86 -16.68 -18.26 15.75
C SER A 86 -18.06 -18.30 15.08
N PRO A 87 -18.22 -18.62 13.79
CA PRO A 87 -17.44 -18.29 12.60
C PRO A 87 -18.28 -17.37 11.67
N ARG A 88 -17.67 -16.41 10.96
CA ARG A 88 -18.31 -15.32 10.18
C ARG A 88 -18.64 -14.09 11.04
N CYS A 89 -17.65 -13.22 11.22
CA CYS A 89 -17.82 -11.95 11.92
C CYS A 89 -18.62 -10.98 11.03
N CYS A 90 -19.92 -10.85 11.31
CA CYS A 90 -20.62 -9.60 11.05
C CYS A 90 -20.00 -8.52 11.94
N PRO A 91 -19.43 -7.44 11.37
CA PRO A 91 -18.84 -6.37 12.17
C PRO A 91 -19.86 -5.81 13.15
N SER A 92 -19.43 -5.54 14.38
CA SER A 92 -20.32 -5.17 15.48
C SER A 92 -21.21 -3.94 15.17
N TRP A 93 -20.65 -2.97 14.43
CA TRP A 93 -21.28 -1.74 13.97
C TRP A 93 -22.31 -1.90 12.84
N ARG A 94 -22.41 -3.08 12.21
CA ARG A 94 -23.36 -3.34 11.10
C ARG A 94 -24.73 -3.86 11.59
N ARG A 95 -24.88 -4.15 12.89
CA ARG A 95 -26.12 -4.70 13.46
C ARG A 95 -27.21 -3.67 13.78
N GLU A 96 -26.96 -2.38 13.58
CA GLU A 96 -27.87 -1.28 14.00
C GLU A 96 -28.60 -0.56 12.86
N THR A 97 -28.61 -1.13 11.64
CA THR A 97 -29.42 -0.64 10.50
C THR A 97 -30.38 -1.70 10.02
#